data_AF-A0A7T8KFN3-F1
#
_entry.id   AF-A0A7T8KFN3-F1
#
_cell.length_a   1.000
_cell.length_b   1.000
_cell.length_c   1.000
_cell.angle_alpha   90.00
_cell.angle_beta   90.00
_cell.angle_gamma   90.00
#
_symmetry.space_group_name_H-M   'P 1'
#
loop_
_entity.id
_entity.type
_entity.pdbx_description
1 polymer ?
#
loop_
_entity_poly.entity_id
_entity_poly.type
_entity_poly.pdbx_seq_one_letter_code
_entity_poly.pdbx_strand_id
1 'polypeptide(L)'
;SVVLILDSDNHCDVKEQALCILGNIADGDSAKDFIMSHEDIMEKVINFMVHSNVQLQMAAVYSIQNLIWNEEEGSKERQKILVEMGVRKILHQLLTSTDSLSEP
;
A
#
# COMPACT_ATOMS: atom_id res chain seq x y z
N SER A 1 -2.22 9.92 14.43
CA SER A 1 -2.57 9.50 13.05
C SER A 1 -1.75 8.28 12.69
N VAL A 2 -2.26 7.37 11.85
CA VAL A 2 -1.49 6.22 11.33
C VAL A 2 -0.20 6.66 10.65
N VAL A 3 -0.23 7.82 9.97
CA VAL A 3 0.94 8.46 9.36
C VAL A 3 2.07 8.72 10.36
N LEU A 4 1.75 9.11 11.60
CA LEU A 4 2.76 9.31 12.65
C LEU A 4 3.44 8.01 13.06
N ILE A 5 2.72 6.89 13.06
CA ILE A 5 3.28 5.57 13.36
C ILE A 5 4.22 5.15 12.23
N LEU A 6 3.81 5.39 10.98
CA LEU A 6 4.60 5.10 9.80
C LEU A 6 5.88 5.95 9.72
N ASP A 7 5.83 7.20 10.17
CA ASP A 7 6.96 8.15 10.17
C ASP A 7 7.90 8.04 11.36
N SER A 8 7.44 7.49 12.48
CA SER A 8 8.25 7.31 13.67
C SER A 8 9.41 6.31 13.47
N ASP A 9 10.39 6.33 14.37
CA ASP A 9 11.48 5.33 14.41
C ASP A 9 11.04 3.99 15.05
N ASN A 10 9.76 3.66 14.90
CA ASN A 10 9.19 2.42 15.43
C ASN A 10 9.76 1.20 14.69
N HIS A 11 9.80 0.07 15.40
CA HIS A 11 10.21 -1.21 14.84
C HIS A 11 9.40 -1.56 13.58
N CYS A 12 10.02 -2.27 12.63
CA CYS A 12 9.38 -2.63 11.38
C CYS A 12 8.06 -3.39 11.60
N ASP A 13 7.99 -4.25 12.62
CA ASP A 13 6.76 -4.98 12.95
C ASP A 13 5.60 -4.05 13.32
N VAL A 14 5.86 -2.93 14.00
CA VAL A 14 4.80 -1.97 14.35
C VAL A 14 4.27 -1.25 13.11
N LYS A 15 5.17 -0.92 12.18
CA LYS A 15 4.79 -0.30 10.90
C LYS A 15 4.09 -1.29 9.98
N GLU A 16 4.53 -2.54 9.95
CA GLU A 16 3.87 -3.64 9.23
C GLU A 16 2.45 -3.84 9.74
N GLN A 17 2.25 -3.95 11.05
CA GLN A 17 0.91 -4.07 11.62
C GLN A 17 0.03 -2.88 11.27
N ALA A 18 0.57 -1.66 11.30
CA ALA A 18 -0.17 -0.46 10.89
C ALA A 18 -0.61 -0.53 9.42
N LEU A 19 0.27 -1.00 8.52
CA LEU A 19 -0.06 -1.22 7.11
C LEU A 19 -1.08 -2.35 6.93
N CYS A 20 -0.95 -3.46 7.64
CA CYS A 20 -1.92 -4.56 7.58
C CYS A 20 -3.30 -4.15 8.09
N ILE A 21 -3.37 -3.34 9.15
CA ILE A 21 -4.62 -2.74 9.62
C ILE A 21 -5.22 -1.83 8.52
N LEU A 22 -4.41 -1.01 7.85
CA LEU A 22 -4.87 -0.20 6.72
C LEU A 22 -5.39 -1.06 5.57
N GLY A 23 -4.70 -2.15 5.22
CA GLY A 23 -5.17 -3.10 4.21
C GLY A 23 -6.51 -3.73 4.59
N ASN A 24 -6.68 -4.15 5.84
CA ASN A 24 -7.96 -4.69 6.32
C ASN A 24 -9.08 -3.65 6.31
N ILE A 25 -8.79 -2.39 6.64
CA ILE A 25 -9.78 -1.31 6.52
C ILE A 25 -10.14 -1.08 5.05
N ALA A 26 -9.14 -1.12 4.16
CA ALA A 26 -9.30 -1.02 2.71
C ALA A 26 -10.01 -2.24 2.09
N ASP A 27 -10.40 -3.25 2.87
CA ASP A 27 -11.29 -4.32 2.42
C ASP A 27 -12.76 -3.88 2.45
N GLY A 28 -13.14 -2.94 3.33
CA GLY A 28 -14.50 -2.42 3.42
C GLY A 28 -14.79 -1.30 2.42
N ASP A 29 -15.83 -1.45 1.59
CA ASP A 29 -16.22 -0.53 0.51
C ASP A 29 -16.22 0.95 0.94
N SER A 30 -16.93 1.28 2.03
CA SER A 30 -17.03 2.67 2.54
C SER A 30 -15.72 3.26 3.05
N ALA A 31 -14.78 2.42 3.47
CA ALA A 31 -13.53 2.86 4.07
C ALA A 31 -12.42 3.07 3.03
N LYS A 32 -12.54 2.46 1.85
CA LYS A 32 -11.63 2.69 0.71
C LYS A 32 -11.67 4.14 0.25
N ASP A 33 -12.86 4.73 0.14
CA ASP A 33 -13.01 6.14 -0.24
C ASP A 33 -12.41 7.09 0.81
N PHE A 34 -12.54 6.73 2.09
CA PHE A 34 -11.88 7.46 3.16
C PHE A 34 -10.35 7.41 3.01
N ILE A 35 -9.76 6.23 2.79
CA ILE A 35 -8.31 6.10 2.60
C ILE A 35 -7.85 6.86 1.34
N MET A 36 -8.57 6.71 0.23
CA MET A 36 -8.25 7.36 -1.05
C MET A 36 -8.34 8.88 -1.02
N SER A 37 -9.18 9.45 -0.15
CA SER A 37 -9.30 10.91 0.02
C SER A 37 -8.22 11.52 0.93
N HIS A 38 -7.44 10.71 1.63
CA HIS A 38 -6.32 11.14 2.47
C HIS A 38 -4.99 10.97 1.73
N GLU A 39 -4.56 12.04 1.06
CA GLU A 39 -3.33 12.06 0.25
C GLU A 39 -2.09 11.68 1.06
N ASP A 40 -2.01 12.08 2.33
CA ASP A 40 -0.91 11.74 3.23
C ASP A 40 -0.82 10.23 3.52
N ILE A 41 -1.96 9.57 3.68
CA ILE A 41 -2.02 8.11 3.85
C ILE A 41 -1.58 7.42 2.55
N MET A 42 -2.11 7.86 1.41
CA MET A 42 -1.78 7.29 0.10
C MET A 42 -0.31 7.44 -0.24
N GLU A 43 0.28 8.62 -0.02
CA GLU A 43 1.69 8.87 -0.24
C GLU A 43 2.56 7.93 0.60
N LYS A 44 2.20 7.72 1.88
CA LYS A 44 2.93 6.78 2.74
C LYS A 44 2.84 5.36 2.23
N VAL A 45 1.63 4.85 1.94
CA VAL A 45 1.45 3.48 1.44
C VAL A 45 2.26 3.28 0.16
N ILE A 46 2.22 4.22 -0.78
CA ILE A 46 2.98 4.17 -2.03
C ILE A 46 4.49 4.18 -1.77
N ASN A 47 4.97 5.02 -0.85
CA ASN A 47 6.38 5.05 -0.47
C ASN A 47 6.84 3.72 0.14
N PHE A 48 6.00 3.04 0.91
CA PHE A 48 6.34 1.73 1.48
C PHE A 48 6.38 0.61 0.42
N MET A 49 5.69 0.73 -0.71
CA MET A 49 5.78 -0.25 -1.81
C MET A 49 7.20 -0.40 -2.38
N VAL A 50 8.05 0.63 -2.23
CA VAL A 50 9.45 0.63 -2.70
C VAL A 50 10.44 0.63 -1.54
N HIS A 51 10.00 0.29 -0.33
CA HIS A 51 10.86 0.23 0.84
C HIS A 51 11.85 -0.93 0.73
N SER A 52 13.07 -0.74 1.22
CA SER A 52 14.13 -1.77 1.26
C SER A 52 13.83 -2.95 2.20
N ASN A 53 12.79 -2.83 3.03
CA ASN A 53 12.41 -3.87 3.99
C ASN A 53 11.22 -4.61 3.37
N VAL A 54 11.45 -5.87 3.00
CA VAL A 54 10.48 -6.73 2.30
C VAL A 54 9.18 -6.87 3.10
N GLN A 55 9.24 -6.92 4.42
CA GLN A 55 8.04 -7.03 5.27
C GLN A 55 7.15 -5.79 5.13
N LEU A 56 7.75 -4.59 5.16
CA LEU A 56 7.01 -3.33 4.96
C LEU A 56 6.50 -3.18 3.52
N GLN A 57 7.30 -3.60 2.55
CA GLN A 57 6.92 -3.60 1.14
C GLN A 57 5.71 -4.51 0.90
N MET A 58 5.73 -5.74 1.40
CA MET A 58 4.64 -6.70 1.26
C MET A 58 3.33 -6.18 1.89
N ALA A 59 3.40 -5.60 3.09
CA ALA A 59 2.22 -5.03 3.76
C ALA A 59 1.63 -3.82 3.01
N ALA A 60 2.48 -3.00 2.39
CA ALA A 60 2.03 -1.90 1.53
C ALA A 60 1.40 -2.39 0.23
N VAL A 61 2.00 -3.40 -0.42
CA VAL A 61 1.43 -4.03 -1.62
C VAL A 61 0.08 -4.66 -1.32
N TYR A 62 -0.06 -5.33 -0.17
CA TYR A 62 -1.35 -5.85 0.31
C TYR A 62 -2.41 -4.76 0.45
N SER A 63 -2.05 -3.61 1.05
CA SER A 63 -2.96 -2.46 1.17
C SER A 63 -3.44 -1.96 -0.20
N ILE A 64 -2.53 -1.86 -1.17
CA ILE A 64 -2.83 -1.44 -2.54
C ILE A 64 -3.68 -2.48 -3.28
N GLN A 65 -3.45 -3.76 -3.04
CA GLN A 65 -4.25 -4.84 -3.63
C GLN A 65 -5.73 -4.71 -3.24
N ASN A 66 -6.01 -4.45 -1.96
CA ASN A 66 -7.39 -4.28 -1.47
C ASN A 66 -8.05 -3.01 -2.03
N LEU A 67 -7.28 -1.95 -2.24
CA LEU A 67 -7.75 -0.73 -2.92
C LEU A 67 -7.99 -0.97 -4.42
N ILE A 68 -7.26 -1.87 -5.08
CA ILE A 68 -7.46 -2.15 -6.52
C ILE A 68 -8.69 -3.03 -6.78
N TRP A 69 -9.18 -3.76 -5.78
CA TRP A 69 -10.26 -4.74 -5.94
C TRP A 69 -11.43 -4.20 -6.78
N ASN A 70 -11.84 -4.97 -7.79
CA ASN A 70 -12.55 -4.47 -8.97
C ASN A 70 -14.04 -4.83 -9.03
N GLU A 71 -14.54 -5.54 -8.03
CA GLU A 71 -15.94 -6.03 -8.01
C GLU A 71 -16.92 -5.04 -7.36
N GLU A 72 -16.43 -3.92 -6.85
CA GLU A 72 -17.21 -2.92 -6.13
C GLU A 72 -17.44 -1.64 -6.94
N GLU A 73 -18.46 -0.89 -6.52
CA GLU A 73 -18.77 0.43 -7.05
C GLU A 73 -17.60 1.40 -6.80
N GLY A 74 -17.33 2.29 -7.76
CA GLY A 74 -16.21 3.23 -7.66
C GLY A 74 -14.82 2.65 -7.96
N SER A 75 -14.67 1.32 -8.08
CA SER A 75 -13.38 0.66 -8.34
C SER A 75 -12.64 1.19 -9.57
N LYS A 76 -13.34 1.47 -10.67
CA LYS A 76 -12.73 2.03 -11.90
C LYS A 76 -12.13 3.41 -11.69
N GLU A 77 -12.82 4.29 -10.98
CA GLU A 77 -12.32 5.65 -10.70
C GLU A 77 -11.14 5.57 -9.73
N ARG A 78 -11.25 4.73 -8.70
CA ARG A 78 -10.16 4.48 -7.76
C ARG A 78 -8.91 3.93 -8.45
N GLN A 79 -9.06 2.94 -9.33
CA GLN A 79 -7.95 2.41 -10.14
C GLN A 79 -7.32 3.48 -11.02
N LYS A 80 -8.11 4.38 -11.61
CA LYS A 80 -7.60 5.49 -12.40
C LYS A 80 -6.76 6.45 -11.54
N ILE A 81 -7.24 6.82 -10.37
CA ILE A 81 -6.50 7.66 -9.41
C ILE A 81 -5.18 6.97 -9.00
N LEU A 82 -5.20 5.68 -8.66
CA LEU A 82 -4.00 4.91 -8.32
C LEU A 82 -2.99 4.87 -9.48
N VAL A 83 -3.46 4.78 -10.72
CA VAL A 83 -2.61 4.86 -11.92
C VAL A 83 -1.98 6.25 -12.04
N GLU A 84 -2.75 7.33 -11.82
CA GLU A 84 -2.26 8.72 -11.83
C GLU A 84 -1.22 8.96 -10.73
N MET A 85 -1.35 8.30 -9.57
CA MET A 85 -0.37 8.29 -8.48
C MET A 85 0.88 7.43 -8.77
N GLY A 86 0.97 6.77 -9.93
CA GLY A 86 2.14 6.01 -10.35
C GLY A 86 2.19 4.56 -9.86
N VAL A 87 1.15 4.06 -9.19
CA VAL A 87 1.09 2.69 -8.62
C VAL A 87 1.35 1.63 -9.69
N ARG A 88 0.80 1.82 -10.91
CA ARG A 88 1.02 0.90 -12.04
C ARG A 88 2.50 0.71 -12.35
N LYS A 89 3.28 1.79 -12.34
CA LYS A 89 4.73 1.73 -12.63
C LYS A 89 5.46 0.94 -11.56
N ILE A 90 5.11 1.18 -10.29
CA ILE A 90 5.70 0.48 -9.14
C ILE A 90 5.39 -1.02 -9.21
N LEU A 91 4.13 -1.39 -9.45
CA LEU A 91 3.74 -2.80 -9.60
C LEU A 91 4.51 -3.48 -10.75
N HIS A 92 4.69 -2.81 -11.89
CA HIS A 92 5.52 -3.34 -12.97
C HIS A 92 7.00 -3.48 -12.58
N GLN A 93 7.54 -2.57 -11.78
CA GLN A 93 8.91 -2.68 -11.26
C GLN A 93 9.03 -3.89 -10.31
N LEU A 94 8.09 -4.07 -9.40
CA LEU A 94 8.07 -5.19 -8.45
C LEU A 94 7.93 -6.54 -9.15
N LEU A 95 7.16 -6.62 -10.24
CA LEU A 95 7.04 -7.83 -11.05
C LEU A 95 8.31 -8.16 -11.83
N THR A 96 9.14 -7.17 -12.14
CA THR A 96 10.38 -7.35 -12.92
C THR A 96 11.63 -7.43 -12.07
N SER A 97 11.57 -6.99 -10.80
CA SER A 97 12.58 -7.33 -9.80
C SER A 97 12.44 -8.80 -9.46
N THR A 98 13.27 -9.65 -10.07
CA THR A 98 13.48 -11.01 -9.59
C THR A 98 13.89 -10.95 -8.13
N ASP A 99 13.18 -11.67 -7.25
CA ASP A 99 13.64 -11.96 -5.90
C ASP A 99 15.05 -12.52 -6.00
N SER A 100 16.06 -11.67 -5.77
CA SER A 100 17.40 -12.14 -5.50
C SER A 100 17.35 -12.74 -4.10
N LEU A 101 16.80 -13.95 -4.00
CA LEU A 101 17.01 -14.89 -2.91
C LEU A 101 18.52 -15.12 -2.82
N SER A 102 19.18 -14.20 -2.14
CA SER A 102 20.52 -14.35 -1.63
C SER A 102 20.34 -15.08 -0.31
N GLU A 103 20.05 -16.38 -0.37
CA GLU A 103 20.23 -17.24 0.80
C GLU A 103 21.73 -17.37 1.07
N PRO A 104 22.21 -17.16 2.31
CA PRO A 104 23.45 -17.78 2.77
C PRO A 104 23.25 -19.26 3.12
#